data_AF-A0AB38C3V9-F1
#
_entry.id   AF-A0AB38C3V9-F1
#
_cell.length_a   1.000
_cell.length_b   1.000
_cell.length_c   1.000
_cell.angle_alpha   90.00
_cell.angle_beta   90.00
_cell.angle_gamma   90.00
#
_symmetry.space_group_name_H-M   'P 1'
#
loop_
_entity.id
_entity.type
_entity.pdbx_description
1 polymer ?
#
loop_
_entity_poly.entity_id
_entity_poly.type
_entity_poly.pdbx_seq_one_letter_code
_entity_poly.pdbx_strand_id
1 'polypeptide(L)'
;METSQPDQPRPPLWRRLLWPAVQLGSAFKLTGTHLLHHVIGASLIAALMLALEGFHVLEWLDAAMLRASAAQEQLLDRGKDPGATYRPGIIEIDQPAFEQVFDEREPLERSRLEQLIASAAARGSKVLAIDLDLAPAVYEQHKAGERPLDGLLDRLAADGRQLVLILPEQSDRNANLPWIRARCAAGIHFASPRIRERMGAVTRIELKSPVLAAVAFELAHGADEQEQKQPMPAALSEQKEVVALAGRVCQLARRTGSEKALARWAFEPVIRGDAKAAAEQNAVTAPFHPAAVAPQFLNPTRTRVKLIDGQAGVDAGAPRKDVVYIGSTYDVRDRYTTAEGEQAGLHLHAAAHTSLGIGTADVNKYAVFVADIVIGVLLGCLFGGLWTLYGRAELAIDRRMEDHDVSRLHRMGTLAEFYGIRLMLALVWASPFAIGALAIYLSRGLLEQGWWVNPGPLIAGMFLHAMSLRDEAHHPHEEVPGLSVWAQLRRTHPGIVLVQAPLAVLLLIVAVI
;
A
#
# COMPACT_ATOMS: atom_id res chain seq x y z
N MET A 1 -69.86 26.79 20.95
CA MET A 1 -69.16 26.52 22.22
C MET A 1 -67.91 25.73 21.87
N GLU A 2 -66.81 26.44 21.61
CA GLU A 2 -65.49 25.80 21.55
C GLU A 2 -65.13 25.38 22.98
N THR A 3 -65.03 24.08 23.20
CA THR A 3 -64.51 23.53 24.45
C THR A 3 -63.01 23.79 24.48
N SER A 4 -62.57 24.84 25.16
CA SER A 4 -61.17 25.06 25.50
C SER A 4 -60.67 23.84 26.29
N GLN A 5 -59.84 23.02 25.65
CA GLN A 5 -59.14 21.96 26.37
C GLN A 5 -58.23 22.60 27.42
N PRO A 6 -58.23 22.08 28.66
CA PRO A 6 -57.40 22.63 29.73
C PRO A 6 -55.91 22.51 29.36
N ASP A 7 -55.19 23.62 29.48
CA ASP A 7 -53.74 23.73 29.28
C ASP A 7 -53.03 22.63 30.08
N GLN A 8 -52.43 21.66 29.37
CA GLN A 8 -51.58 20.69 30.03
C GLN A 8 -50.33 21.40 30.60
N PRO A 9 -49.96 21.15 31.87
CA PRO A 9 -48.82 21.82 32.49
C PRO A 9 -47.54 21.52 31.73
N ARG A 10 -46.83 22.58 31.33
CA ARG A 10 -45.57 22.52 30.61
C ARG A 10 -44.54 21.68 31.38
N PRO A 11 -43.80 20.75 30.73
CA PRO A 11 -42.82 19.92 31.40
C PRO A 11 -41.67 20.77 31.98
N PRO A 12 -41.15 20.40 33.17
CA PRO A 12 -40.11 21.17 33.86
C PRO A 12 -38.80 21.22 33.06
N LEU A 13 -38.01 22.28 33.26
CA LEU A 13 -36.84 22.65 32.45
C LEU A 13 -35.77 21.53 32.39
N TRP A 14 -35.55 20.82 33.50
CA TRP A 14 -34.63 19.68 33.54
C TRP A 14 -35.07 18.52 32.62
N ARG A 15 -36.38 18.28 32.48
CA ARG A 15 -36.92 17.23 31.60
C ARG A 15 -36.75 17.61 30.14
N ARG A 16 -36.75 18.91 29.83
CA ARG A 16 -36.42 19.45 28.49
C ARG A 16 -34.93 19.34 28.21
N LEU A 17 -34.08 19.62 29.19
CA LEU A 17 -32.62 19.45 29.10
C LEU A 17 -32.19 17.99 28.94
N LEU A 18 -32.88 17.04 29.60
CA LEU A 18 -32.62 15.61 29.49
C LEU A 18 -33.38 14.93 28.34
N TRP A 19 -34.29 15.64 27.68
CA TRP A 19 -35.05 15.10 26.55
C TRP A 19 -34.17 14.54 25.42
N PRO A 20 -33.04 15.17 25.03
CA PRO A 20 -32.12 14.60 24.05
C PRO A 20 -31.55 13.25 24.50
N ALA A 21 -31.21 13.10 25.78
CA ALA A 21 -30.65 11.85 26.32
C ALA A 21 -31.69 10.71 26.37
N VAL A 22 -32.95 11.04 26.65
CA VAL A 22 -34.05 10.05 26.59
C VAL A 22 -34.38 9.67 25.14
N GLN A 23 -34.33 10.64 24.22
CA GLN A 23 -34.51 10.40 22.78
C GLN A 23 -33.40 9.51 22.23
N LEU A 24 -32.15 9.68 22.67
CA LEU A 24 -31.01 8.82 22.34
C LEU A 24 -31.35 7.33 22.57
N GLY A 25 -31.81 6.93 23.75
CA GLY A 25 -32.17 5.52 23.99
C GLY A 25 -33.26 4.96 23.05
N SER A 26 -34.18 5.82 22.59
CA SER A 26 -35.24 5.43 21.64
C SER A 26 -34.85 5.53 20.16
N ALA A 27 -33.84 6.35 19.83
CA ALA A 27 -33.30 6.51 18.48
C ALA A 27 -32.34 5.37 18.12
N PHE A 28 -31.71 4.77 19.14
CA PHE A 28 -30.83 3.61 19.02
C PHE A 28 -31.54 2.27 19.28
N LYS A 29 -32.88 2.21 19.19
CA LYS A 29 -33.58 0.93 19.22
C LYS A 29 -33.22 0.15 17.95
N LEU A 30 -32.22 -0.72 18.05
CA LEU A 30 -31.92 -1.70 17.02
C LEU A 30 -33.06 -2.71 16.98
N THR A 31 -34.01 -2.52 16.06
CA THR A 31 -34.91 -3.60 15.70
C THR A 31 -34.16 -4.60 14.80
N GLY A 32 -34.62 -5.85 14.75
CA GLY A 32 -33.96 -6.88 13.93
C GLY A 32 -33.90 -6.50 12.45
N THR A 33 -34.85 -5.70 11.96
CA THR A 33 -34.92 -5.22 10.59
C THR A 33 -33.86 -4.16 10.29
N HIS A 34 -33.65 -3.19 11.19
CA HIS A 34 -32.58 -2.21 11.09
C HIS A 34 -31.19 -2.87 11.14
N LEU A 35 -30.98 -3.82 12.06
CA LEU A 35 -29.72 -4.56 12.12
C LEU A 35 -29.47 -5.32 10.82
N LEU A 36 -30.46 -6.07 10.32
CA LEU A 36 -30.33 -6.84 9.08
C LEU A 36 -30.10 -5.95 7.85
N HIS A 37 -30.77 -4.79 7.78
CA HIS A 37 -30.51 -3.77 6.76
C HIS A 37 -29.02 -3.39 6.75
N HIS A 38 -28.45 -3.03 7.91
CA HIS A 38 -27.06 -2.59 7.98
C HIS A 38 -26.08 -3.73 7.70
N VAL A 39 -26.38 -4.96 8.12
CA VAL A 39 -25.57 -6.14 7.79
C VAL A 39 -25.50 -6.36 6.29
N ILE A 40 -26.63 -6.27 5.58
CA ILE A 40 -26.66 -6.43 4.11
C ILE A 40 -25.91 -5.28 3.43
N GLY A 41 -26.15 -4.03 3.84
CA GLY A 41 -25.46 -2.86 3.29
C GLY A 41 -23.95 -2.93 3.48
N ALA A 42 -23.50 -3.23 4.71
CA ALA A 42 -22.08 -3.40 5.02
C ALA A 42 -21.45 -4.57 4.25
N SER A 43 -22.16 -5.70 4.12
CA SER A 43 -21.70 -6.85 3.34
C SER A 43 -21.56 -6.53 1.86
N LEU A 44 -22.49 -5.77 1.28
CA LEU A 44 -22.42 -5.32 -0.11
C LEU A 44 -21.18 -4.44 -0.33
N ILE A 45 -20.98 -3.43 0.53
CA ILE A 45 -19.84 -2.52 0.42
C ILE A 45 -18.53 -3.29 0.60
N ALA A 46 -18.42 -4.15 1.62
CA ALA A 46 -17.23 -4.97 1.85
C ALA A 46 -16.94 -5.90 0.67
N ALA A 47 -17.97 -6.51 0.06
CA ALA A 47 -17.80 -7.37 -1.12
C ALA A 47 -17.37 -6.57 -2.35
N LEU A 48 -17.94 -5.38 -2.55
CA LEU A 48 -17.52 -4.47 -3.62
C LEU A 48 -16.06 -4.05 -3.44
N MET A 49 -15.65 -3.66 -2.23
CA MET A 49 -14.28 -3.26 -1.95
C MET A 49 -13.31 -4.42 -2.15
N LEU A 50 -13.66 -5.62 -1.69
CA LEU A 50 -12.87 -6.83 -1.90
C LEU A 50 -12.72 -7.15 -3.40
N ALA A 51 -13.78 -6.98 -4.19
CA ALA A 51 -13.72 -7.15 -5.64
C ALA A 51 -12.84 -6.09 -6.30
N LEU A 52 -13.01 -4.80 -5.96
CA LEU A 52 -12.20 -3.70 -6.49
C LEU A 52 -10.71 -3.85 -6.14
N GLU A 53 -10.41 -4.34 -4.94
CA GLU A 53 -9.05 -4.71 -4.50
C GLU A 53 -8.50 -5.88 -5.31
N GLY A 54 -9.30 -6.91 -5.56
CA GLY A 54 -8.95 -8.03 -6.45
C GLY A 54 -8.63 -7.58 -7.88
N PHE A 55 -9.27 -6.52 -8.35
CA PHE A 55 -8.97 -5.87 -9.63
C PHE A 55 -7.87 -4.80 -9.54
N HIS A 56 -7.21 -4.63 -8.39
CA HIS A 56 -6.17 -3.62 -8.16
C HIS A 56 -6.61 -2.17 -8.41
N VAL A 57 -7.93 -1.90 -8.37
CA VAL A 57 -8.49 -0.56 -8.61
C VAL A 57 -8.18 0.39 -7.45
N LEU A 58 -7.94 -0.15 -6.25
CA LEU A 58 -7.74 0.61 -5.01
C LEU A 58 -6.26 0.87 -4.67
N GLU A 59 -5.30 0.47 -5.51
CA GLU A 59 -3.87 0.69 -5.27
C GLU A 59 -3.49 2.19 -5.15
N TRP A 60 -4.29 3.08 -5.75
CA TRP A 60 -4.07 4.53 -5.59
C TRP A 60 -4.41 5.01 -4.17
N LEU A 61 -5.33 4.34 -3.47
CA LEU A 61 -5.64 4.64 -2.06
C LEU A 61 -4.44 4.28 -1.19
N ASP A 62 -3.75 3.18 -1.46
CA ASP A 62 -2.51 2.83 -0.75
C ASP A 62 -1.47 3.96 -0.86
N ALA A 63 -1.26 4.47 -2.07
CA ALA A 63 -0.35 5.59 -2.31
C ALA A 63 -0.79 6.88 -1.59
N ALA A 64 -2.09 7.19 -1.59
CA ALA A 64 -2.64 8.35 -0.89
C ALA A 64 -2.50 8.22 0.64
N MET A 65 -2.75 7.04 1.19
CA MET A 65 -2.61 6.76 2.62
C MET A 65 -1.16 6.79 3.07
N LEU A 66 -0.25 6.25 2.26
CA LEU A 66 1.18 6.33 2.54
C LEU A 66 1.67 7.79 2.56
N ARG A 67 1.20 8.64 1.64
CA ARG A 67 1.50 10.08 1.68
C ARG A 67 0.93 10.77 2.92
N ALA A 68 -0.30 10.44 3.30
CA ALA A 68 -0.91 10.98 4.50
C ALA A 68 -0.14 10.55 5.75
N SER A 69 0.34 9.30 5.78
CA SER A 69 1.19 8.78 6.85
C SER A 69 2.56 9.46 6.86
N ALA A 70 3.19 9.68 5.71
CA ALA A 70 4.50 10.32 5.59
C ALA A 70 4.50 11.80 6.04
N ALA A 71 3.35 12.46 5.93
CA ALA A 71 3.19 13.83 6.43
C ALA A 71 3.15 13.91 7.97
N GLN A 72 2.90 12.80 8.65
CA GLN A 72 2.93 12.70 10.11
C GLN A 72 4.32 12.15 10.50
N GLU A 73 5.08 12.85 11.36
CA GLU A 73 6.48 12.56 11.74
C GLU A 73 6.89 11.07 11.86
N GLN A 74 8.19 10.78 11.76
CA GLN A 74 8.84 9.44 11.72
C GLN A 74 8.13 8.31 12.49
N LEU A 75 7.95 7.16 11.83
CA LEU A 75 7.19 6.00 12.32
C LEU A 75 7.93 5.16 13.38
N LEU A 76 9.24 5.30 13.50
CA LEU A 76 10.02 4.40 14.35
C LEU A 76 10.14 4.89 15.79
N ASP A 77 9.63 4.07 16.71
CA ASP A 77 10.00 4.14 18.11
C ASP A 77 11.49 3.81 18.27
N ARG A 78 12.22 4.67 18.98
CA ARG A 78 13.69 4.64 19.09
C ARG A 78 14.12 3.47 20.00
N GLY A 79 14.11 2.23 19.50
CA GLY A 79 14.61 1.12 20.33
C GLY A 79 14.65 -0.27 19.72
N LYS A 80 13.85 -0.56 18.68
CA LYS A 80 13.87 -1.86 18.01
C LYS A 80 14.07 -1.69 16.52
N ASP A 81 15.18 -2.24 16.02
CA ASP A 81 15.54 -2.25 14.62
C ASP A 81 15.44 -3.70 14.10
N PRO A 82 14.21 -4.16 13.75
CA PRO A 82 13.98 -5.55 13.36
C PRO A 82 14.74 -5.92 12.07
N GLY A 83 15.14 -4.94 11.26
CA GLY A 83 15.89 -5.15 10.03
C GLY A 83 17.41 -5.21 10.21
N ALA A 84 17.96 -5.01 11.42
CA ALA A 84 19.40 -4.90 11.63
C ALA A 84 20.19 -6.08 11.05
N THR A 85 19.68 -7.30 11.22
CA THR A 85 20.27 -8.55 10.71
C THR A 85 20.29 -8.61 9.18
N TYR A 86 19.25 -8.10 8.52
CA TYR A 86 19.07 -8.15 7.08
C TYR A 86 19.57 -6.91 6.35
N ARG A 87 20.13 -5.93 7.08
CA ARG A 87 20.52 -4.64 6.53
C ARG A 87 21.72 -4.77 5.59
N PRO A 88 21.57 -4.50 4.28
CA PRO A 88 22.70 -4.53 3.35
C PRO A 88 23.57 -3.28 3.47
N GLY A 89 24.78 -3.35 2.92
CA GLY A 89 25.61 -2.19 2.66
C GLY A 89 25.11 -1.42 1.45
N ILE A 90 25.25 -0.09 1.45
CA ILE A 90 24.88 0.77 0.33
C ILE A 90 26.12 1.56 -0.07
N ILE A 91 26.56 1.40 -1.31
CA ILE A 91 27.63 2.18 -1.93
C ILE A 91 26.96 3.09 -2.95
N GLU A 92 26.93 4.38 -2.67
CA GLU A 92 26.24 5.37 -3.49
C GLU A 92 27.21 6.26 -4.25
N ILE A 93 26.92 6.41 -5.55
CA ILE A 93 27.44 7.49 -6.39
C ILE A 93 26.47 8.65 -6.19
N ASP A 94 26.75 9.49 -5.19
CA ASP A 94 25.99 10.71 -4.94
C ASP A 94 26.44 11.85 -5.86
N GLN A 95 25.80 13.01 -5.75
CA GLN A 95 26.11 14.17 -6.60
C GLN A 95 27.61 14.56 -6.52
N PRO A 96 28.22 14.71 -5.32
CA PRO A 96 29.66 14.93 -5.22
C PRO A 96 30.51 13.85 -5.88
N ALA A 97 30.16 12.57 -5.75
CA ALA A 97 30.91 11.50 -6.39
C ALA A 97 30.80 11.56 -7.93
N PHE A 98 29.61 11.84 -8.45
CA PHE A 98 29.40 12.03 -9.89
C PHE A 98 30.26 13.16 -10.46
N GLU A 99 30.32 14.29 -9.75
CA GLU A 99 31.12 15.45 -10.14
C GLU A 99 32.63 15.20 -10.02
N GLN A 100 33.08 14.65 -8.90
CA GLN A 100 34.51 14.61 -8.55
C GLN A 100 35.21 13.32 -8.97
N VAL A 101 34.49 12.20 -9.05
CA VAL A 101 35.06 10.88 -9.37
C VAL A 101 34.81 10.52 -10.83
N PHE A 102 33.66 10.93 -11.38
CA PHE A 102 33.22 10.58 -12.73
C PHE A 102 33.17 11.79 -13.69
N ASP A 103 33.66 12.96 -13.28
CA ASP A 103 33.76 14.19 -14.08
C ASP A 103 32.45 14.61 -14.76
N GLU A 104 31.31 14.36 -14.10
CA GLU A 104 29.95 14.63 -14.62
C GLU A 104 29.64 13.94 -15.97
N ARG A 105 30.29 12.81 -16.26
CA ARG A 105 30.12 12.11 -17.54
C ARG A 105 29.08 11.02 -17.47
N GLU A 106 28.15 11.06 -18.41
CA GLU A 106 27.24 9.96 -18.72
C GLU A 106 27.48 9.44 -20.15
N PRO A 107 27.51 8.12 -20.36
CA PRO A 107 27.64 7.06 -19.35
C PRO A 107 28.90 7.16 -18.49
N LEU A 108 28.83 6.63 -17.26
CA LEU A 108 29.94 6.66 -16.30
C LEU A 108 31.21 6.01 -16.85
N GLU A 109 32.37 6.60 -16.54
CA GLU A 109 33.66 6.11 -17.04
C GLU A 109 33.93 4.66 -16.59
N ARG A 110 34.18 3.76 -17.55
CA ARG A 110 34.32 2.31 -17.28
C ARG A 110 35.53 1.96 -16.42
N SER A 111 36.64 2.68 -16.59
CA SER A 111 37.85 2.49 -15.77
C SER A 111 37.57 2.80 -14.29
N ARG A 112 36.76 3.84 -14.01
CA ARG A 112 36.31 4.23 -12.67
C ARG A 112 35.32 3.23 -12.09
N LEU A 113 34.39 2.73 -12.90
CA LEU A 113 33.49 1.65 -12.48
C LEU A 113 34.23 0.37 -12.14
N GLU A 114 35.24 -0.01 -12.92
CA GLU A 114 36.11 -1.16 -12.63
C GLU A 114 36.82 -0.98 -11.27
N GLN A 115 37.45 0.18 -11.04
CA GLN A 115 38.10 0.52 -9.77
C GLN A 115 37.12 0.46 -8.58
N LEU A 116 35.93 1.05 -8.75
CA LEU A 116 34.89 1.05 -7.72
C LEU A 116 34.42 -0.37 -7.37
N ILE A 117 34.08 -1.18 -8.38
CA ILE A 117 33.59 -2.55 -8.18
C ILE A 117 34.68 -3.42 -7.54
N ALA A 118 35.93 -3.27 -7.96
CA ALA A 118 37.06 -3.97 -7.32
C ALA A 118 37.25 -3.54 -5.85
N SER A 119 37.16 -2.24 -5.57
CA SER A 119 37.23 -1.69 -4.21
C SER A 119 36.10 -2.20 -3.32
N ALA A 120 34.87 -2.24 -3.84
CA ALA A 120 33.70 -2.79 -3.16
C ALA A 120 33.85 -4.30 -2.91
N ALA A 121 34.32 -5.07 -3.91
CA ALA A 121 34.57 -6.50 -3.77
C ALA A 121 35.63 -6.78 -2.69
N ALA A 122 36.69 -5.98 -2.61
CA ALA A 122 37.73 -6.14 -1.57
C ALA A 122 37.20 -6.02 -0.13
N ARG A 123 35.98 -5.50 0.09
CA ARG A 123 35.32 -5.44 1.42
C ARG A 123 34.88 -6.81 1.95
N GLY A 124 34.80 -7.83 1.11
CA GLY A 124 34.45 -9.20 1.51
C GLY A 124 32.98 -9.60 1.37
N SER A 125 32.13 -8.78 0.76
CA SER A 125 30.69 -9.06 0.58
C SER A 125 30.41 -10.30 -0.27
N LYS A 126 29.58 -11.23 0.19
CA LYS A 126 29.18 -12.43 -0.57
C LYS A 126 28.41 -12.08 -1.85
N VAL A 127 27.51 -11.10 -1.77
CA VAL A 127 26.63 -10.65 -2.86
C VAL A 127 26.90 -9.18 -3.19
N LEU A 128 27.13 -8.88 -4.47
CA LEU A 128 27.17 -7.51 -5.00
C LEU A 128 25.99 -7.32 -5.96
N ALA A 129 25.05 -6.46 -5.57
CA ALA A 129 23.92 -6.05 -6.39
C ALA A 129 24.23 -4.68 -7.02
N ILE A 130 24.26 -4.61 -8.34
CA ILE A 130 24.70 -3.42 -9.08
C ILE A 130 23.51 -2.84 -9.84
N ASP A 131 23.05 -1.69 -9.37
CA ASP A 131 21.99 -0.86 -9.94
C ASP A 131 22.59 0.21 -10.86
N LEU A 132 23.34 -0.26 -11.87
CA LEU A 132 23.98 0.55 -12.91
C LEU A 132 23.96 -0.24 -14.21
N ASP A 133 23.70 0.43 -15.33
CA ASP A 133 23.79 -0.22 -16.63
C ASP A 133 25.27 -0.46 -17.02
N LEU A 134 25.70 -1.71 -16.91
CA LEU A 134 27.05 -2.16 -17.26
C LEU A 134 27.15 -2.73 -18.69
N ALA A 135 26.06 -2.75 -19.45
CA ALA A 135 26.10 -3.23 -20.82
C ALA A 135 26.98 -2.33 -21.71
N PRO A 136 27.59 -2.90 -22.77
CA PRO A 136 28.39 -2.14 -23.71
C PRO A 136 27.61 -1.00 -24.34
N ALA A 137 28.12 0.22 -24.19
CA ALA A 137 27.59 1.35 -24.93
C ALA A 137 27.94 1.22 -26.43
N VAL A 138 27.09 1.78 -27.31
CA VAL A 138 27.29 1.68 -28.78
C VAL A 138 28.65 2.24 -29.22
N TYR A 139 29.16 3.25 -28.53
CA TYR A 139 30.45 3.90 -28.82
C TYR A 139 31.65 3.20 -28.15
N GLU A 140 31.44 2.21 -27.30
CA GLU A 140 32.52 1.42 -26.66
C GLU A 140 33.19 0.42 -27.60
N GLN A 141 33.12 0.62 -28.92
CA GLN A 141 33.89 -0.15 -29.90
C GLN A 141 35.40 0.07 -29.66
N HIS A 142 35.95 -0.63 -28.69
CA HIS A 142 37.35 -0.57 -28.30
C HIS A 142 38.20 -1.14 -29.43
N LYS A 143 39.35 -0.50 -29.66
CA LYS A 143 40.33 -0.82 -30.72
C LYS A 143 40.91 -2.24 -30.70
N ALA A 144 40.55 -3.09 -29.73
CA ALA A 144 41.07 -4.45 -29.58
C ALA A 144 40.06 -5.48 -29.05
N GLY A 145 38.77 -5.16 -28.89
CA GLY A 145 37.76 -6.11 -28.40
C GLY A 145 37.86 -6.52 -26.92
N GLU A 146 38.91 -6.12 -26.20
CA GLU A 146 39.02 -6.34 -24.75
C GLU A 146 38.13 -5.37 -23.96
N ARG A 147 37.40 -5.91 -22.98
CA ARG A 147 36.53 -5.16 -22.06
C ARG A 147 36.95 -5.45 -20.61
N PRO A 148 37.87 -4.65 -20.03
CA PRO A 148 38.43 -4.90 -18.70
C PRO A 148 37.37 -5.07 -17.61
N LEU A 149 36.31 -4.25 -17.64
CA LEU A 149 35.18 -4.35 -16.71
C LEU A 149 34.48 -5.72 -16.81
N ASP A 150 34.23 -6.23 -18.02
CA ASP A 150 33.65 -7.57 -18.20
C ASP A 150 34.56 -8.65 -17.60
N GLY A 151 35.87 -8.53 -17.82
CA GLY A 151 36.86 -9.45 -17.25
C GLY A 151 36.94 -9.38 -15.73
N LEU A 152 36.76 -8.20 -15.12
CA LEU A 152 36.62 -8.08 -13.67
C LEU A 152 35.37 -8.80 -13.17
N LEU A 153 34.21 -8.58 -13.79
CA LEU A 153 32.95 -9.21 -13.40
C LEU A 153 33.04 -10.74 -13.47
N ASP A 154 33.58 -11.28 -14.57
CA ASP A 154 33.75 -12.73 -14.75
C ASP A 154 34.71 -13.33 -13.70
N ARG A 155 35.81 -12.64 -13.38
CA ARG A 155 36.75 -13.07 -12.33
C ARG A 155 36.09 -13.10 -10.96
N LEU A 156 35.36 -12.05 -10.59
CA LEU A 156 34.66 -12.00 -9.31
C LEU A 156 33.64 -13.14 -9.17
N ALA A 157 32.89 -13.44 -10.23
CA ALA A 157 31.97 -14.58 -10.25
C ALA A 157 32.71 -15.92 -10.12
N ALA A 158 33.82 -16.10 -10.83
CA ALA A 158 34.67 -17.29 -10.74
C ALA A 158 35.29 -17.49 -9.35
N ASP A 159 35.59 -16.40 -8.64
CA ASP A 159 36.08 -16.39 -7.25
C ASP A 159 34.97 -16.71 -6.22
N GLY A 160 33.76 -17.05 -6.69
CA GLY A 160 32.64 -17.47 -5.86
C GLY A 160 31.74 -16.34 -5.36
N ARG A 161 31.97 -15.09 -5.78
CA ARG A 161 31.05 -13.98 -5.47
C ARG A 161 29.77 -14.11 -6.27
N GLN A 162 28.66 -13.76 -5.63
CA GLN A 162 27.37 -13.68 -6.30
C GLN A 162 27.19 -12.26 -6.85
N LEU A 163 27.18 -12.11 -8.17
CA LEU A 163 26.95 -10.83 -8.83
C LEU A 163 25.51 -10.77 -9.36
N VAL A 164 24.81 -9.68 -9.05
CA VAL A 164 23.48 -9.38 -9.60
C VAL A 164 23.56 -8.06 -10.33
N LEU A 165 23.39 -8.10 -11.65
CA LEU A 165 23.33 -6.91 -12.49
C LEU A 165 21.87 -6.58 -12.81
N ILE A 166 21.52 -5.30 -12.89
CA ILE A 166 20.27 -4.92 -13.54
C ILE A 166 20.34 -5.26 -15.02
N LEU A 167 19.19 -5.60 -15.60
CA LEU A 167 19.10 -5.73 -17.05
C LEU A 167 19.29 -4.38 -17.72
N PRO A 168 20.07 -4.35 -18.80
CA PRO A 168 20.33 -3.12 -19.51
C PRO A 168 19.08 -2.61 -20.21
N GLU A 169 19.07 -1.32 -20.52
CA GLU A 169 18.02 -0.73 -21.34
C GLU A 169 17.95 -1.45 -22.70
N GLN A 170 16.74 -1.59 -23.24
CA GLN A 170 16.54 -2.30 -24.51
C GLN A 170 17.29 -1.57 -25.63
N SER A 171 18.14 -2.31 -26.34
CA SER A 171 18.80 -1.85 -27.56
C SER A 171 17.91 -2.09 -28.77
N ASP A 172 17.78 -1.09 -29.64
CA ASP A 172 17.09 -1.23 -30.94
C ASP A 172 17.61 -2.39 -31.79
N ARG A 173 18.87 -2.80 -31.58
CA ARG A 173 19.56 -3.83 -32.37
C ARG A 173 19.68 -5.18 -31.66
N ASN A 174 19.08 -5.35 -30.49
CA ASN A 174 19.30 -6.52 -29.62
C ASN A 174 20.81 -6.75 -29.31
N ALA A 175 21.58 -5.68 -29.15
CA ALA A 175 23.03 -5.75 -28.97
C ALA A 175 23.46 -6.27 -27.58
N ASN A 176 22.60 -6.16 -26.58
CA ASN A 176 22.83 -6.57 -25.20
C ASN A 176 22.54 -8.07 -25.00
N LEU A 177 21.67 -8.70 -25.78
CA LEU A 177 21.31 -10.11 -25.60
C LEU A 177 22.52 -11.08 -25.65
N PRO A 178 23.48 -10.95 -26.59
CA PRO A 178 24.71 -11.74 -26.56
C PRO A 178 25.55 -11.49 -25.30
N TRP A 179 25.66 -10.24 -24.85
CA TRP A 179 26.41 -9.88 -23.63
C TRP A 179 25.75 -10.47 -22.38
N ILE A 180 24.41 -10.35 -22.25
CA ILE A 180 23.63 -10.96 -21.16
C ILE A 180 23.90 -12.47 -21.12
N ARG A 181 23.86 -13.17 -22.26
CA ARG A 181 24.12 -14.61 -22.33
C ARG A 181 25.55 -14.97 -21.91
N ALA A 182 26.54 -14.18 -22.32
CA ALA A 182 27.93 -14.39 -21.96
C ALA A 182 28.14 -14.24 -20.44
N ARG A 183 27.59 -13.19 -19.83
CA ARG A 183 27.65 -12.96 -18.38
C ARG A 183 26.90 -14.04 -17.60
N CYS A 184 25.72 -14.46 -18.09
CA CYS A 184 24.99 -15.61 -17.53
C CYS A 184 25.81 -16.90 -17.56
N ALA A 185 26.58 -17.15 -18.63
CA ALA A 185 27.46 -18.31 -18.71
C ALA A 185 28.65 -18.23 -17.75
N ALA A 186 29.07 -17.02 -17.37
CA ALA A 186 30.08 -16.77 -16.34
C ALA A 186 29.53 -16.86 -14.90
N GLY A 187 28.24 -17.18 -14.71
CA GLY A 187 27.61 -17.29 -13.40
C GLY A 187 27.06 -15.99 -12.83
N ILE A 188 26.95 -14.94 -13.65
CA ILE A 188 26.38 -13.64 -13.23
C ILE A 188 24.86 -13.69 -13.36
N HIS A 189 24.17 -13.17 -12.35
CA HIS A 189 22.72 -13.09 -12.30
C HIS A 189 22.22 -11.74 -12.83
N PHE A 190 21.00 -11.74 -13.37
CA PHE A 190 20.34 -10.54 -13.85
C PHE A 190 19.00 -10.33 -13.17
N ALA A 191 18.65 -9.07 -12.97
CA ALA A 191 17.42 -8.66 -12.31
C ALA A 191 16.79 -7.43 -12.97
N SER A 192 15.52 -7.15 -12.66
CA SER A 192 14.88 -5.89 -13.04
C SER A 192 15.40 -4.74 -12.20
N PRO A 193 15.72 -3.57 -12.81
CA PRO A 193 15.86 -2.32 -12.07
C PRO A 193 14.49 -1.73 -11.68
N ARG A 194 13.38 -2.29 -12.16
CA ARG A 194 12.06 -1.69 -11.96
C ARG A 194 11.65 -1.71 -10.50
N ILE A 195 11.20 -0.54 -10.04
CA ILE A 195 10.52 -0.37 -8.77
C ILE A 195 9.03 -0.18 -9.07
N ARG A 196 8.18 -0.96 -8.40
CA ARG A 196 6.73 -0.85 -8.55
C ARG A 196 6.26 0.41 -7.83
N GLU A 197 5.96 1.44 -8.61
CA GLU A 197 5.36 2.67 -8.10
C GLU A 197 3.92 2.87 -8.59
N ARG A 198 3.15 3.60 -7.79
CA ARG A 198 1.83 4.12 -8.15
C ARG A 198 1.76 5.59 -7.81
N MET A 199 1.50 6.40 -8.84
CA MET A 199 1.46 7.85 -8.74
C MET A 199 2.75 8.47 -8.16
N GLY A 200 3.93 7.87 -8.35
CA GLY A 200 5.18 8.36 -7.74
C GLY A 200 5.45 7.85 -6.32
N ALA A 201 4.58 7.01 -5.76
CA ALA A 201 4.73 6.43 -4.43
C ALA A 201 5.04 4.93 -4.50
N VAL A 202 5.94 4.46 -3.64
CA VAL A 202 6.37 3.07 -3.55
C VAL A 202 5.86 2.50 -2.23
N THR A 203 4.84 1.66 -2.32
CA THR A 203 4.13 1.07 -1.17
C THR A 203 4.43 -0.42 -1.00
N ARG A 204 4.82 -1.11 -2.08
CA ARG A 204 4.90 -2.58 -2.12
C ARG A 204 6.15 -3.07 -2.86
N ILE A 205 6.65 -4.23 -2.44
CA ILE A 205 7.75 -4.97 -3.08
C ILE A 205 7.20 -6.12 -3.92
N GLU A 206 7.83 -6.40 -5.05
CA GLU A 206 7.50 -7.57 -5.88
C GLU A 206 8.20 -8.82 -5.33
N LEU A 207 7.43 -9.88 -5.07
CA LEU A 207 7.96 -11.11 -4.46
C LEU A 207 8.31 -12.20 -5.50
N LYS A 208 7.65 -12.18 -6.67
CA LYS A 208 7.76 -13.22 -7.70
C LYS A 208 8.49 -12.81 -8.97
N SER A 209 8.74 -11.52 -9.13
CA SER A 209 9.55 -10.99 -10.23
C SER A 209 11.02 -11.08 -9.84
N PRO A 210 11.95 -11.33 -10.78
CA PRO A 210 13.37 -11.26 -10.51
C PRO A 210 13.82 -9.80 -10.43
N VAL A 211 13.29 -9.03 -9.48
CA VAL A 211 13.73 -7.65 -9.16
C VAL A 211 15.03 -7.69 -8.37
N LEU A 212 15.84 -6.64 -8.47
CA LEU A 212 17.20 -6.60 -7.90
C LEU A 212 17.25 -7.00 -6.42
N ALA A 213 16.29 -6.50 -5.63
CA ALA A 213 16.16 -6.80 -4.21
C ALA A 213 15.92 -8.30 -3.94
N ALA A 214 14.95 -8.91 -4.64
CA ALA A 214 14.56 -10.29 -4.45
C ALA A 214 15.65 -11.28 -4.89
N VAL A 215 16.29 -11.03 -6.03
CA VAL A 215 17.39 -11.89 -6.51
C VAL A 215 18.58 -11.84 -5.55
N ALA A 216 18.99 -10.65 -5.10
CA ALA A 216 20.09 -10.52 -4.16
C ALA A 216 19.78 -11.14 -2.79
N PHE A 217 18.53 -11.03 -2.32
CA PHE A 217 18.07 -11.68 -1.10
C PHE A 217 18.12 -13.20 -1.21
N GLU A 218 17.57 -13.78 -2.28
CA GLU A 218 17.59 -15.23 -2.55
C GLU A 218 19.03 -15.78 -2.58
N LEU A 219 19.98 -15.06 -3.20
CA LEU A 219 21.38 -15.48 -3.25
C LEU A 219 22.10 -15.37 -1.89
N ALA A 220 21.70 -14.41 -1.06
CA ALA A 220 22.27 -14.20 0.26
C ALA A 220 21.78 -15.25 1.25
N HIS A 221 20.48 -15.52 1.26
CA HIS A 221 19.76 -16.18 2.36
C HIS A 221 19.02 -17.47 1.93
N GLY A 222 18.89 -17.71 0.63
CA GLY A 222 18.18 -18.85 0.07
C GLY A 222 16.69 -18.59 -0.17
N ALA A 223 16.09 -19.36 -1.08
CA ALA A 223 14.68 -19.25 -1.45
C ALA A 223 13.71 -19.70 -0.34
N ASP A 224 14.18 -20.57 0.57
CA ASP A 224 13.38 -21.12 1.66
C ASP A 224 13.19 -20.09 2.79
N GLU A 225 14.24 -19.33 3.12
CA GLU A 225 14.13 -18.26 4.12
C GLU A 225 13.19 -17.15 3.63
N GLN A 226 13.27 -16.80 2.35
CA GLN A 226 12.33 -15.83 1.75
C GLN A 226 10.88 -16.30 1.88
N GLU A 227 10.58 -17.56 1.59
CA GLU A 227 9.22 -18.10 1.71
C GLU A 227 8.76 -18.21 3.17
N GLN A 228 9.65 -18.57 4.10
CA GLN A 228 9.32 -18.63 5.52
C GLN A 228 8.96 -17.26 6.09
N LYS A 229 9.68 -16.21 5.68
CA LYS A 229 9.49 -14.83 6.16
C LYS A 229 8.34 -14.11 5.45
N GLN A 230 8.14 -14.42 4.17
CA GLN A 230 7.10 -13.85 3.32
C GLN A 230 6.24 -15.00 2.78
N PRO A 231 5.39 -15.62 3.63
CA PRO A 231 4.60 -16.77 3.23
C PRO A 231 3.69 -16.38 2.06
N MET A 232 3.95 -17.01 0.91
CA MET A 232 3.12 -16.84 -0.27
C MET A 232 1.82 -17.65 -0.10
N PRO A 233 0.68 -17.19 -0.66
CA PRO A 233 -0.53 -18.01 -0.71
C PRO A 233 -0.23 -19.38 -1.34
N ALA A 234 -0.82 -20.45 -0.81
CA ALA A 234 -0.50 -21.84 -1.21
C ALA A 234 -0.62 -22.09 -2.73
N ALA A 235 -1.65 -21.52 -3.38
CA ALA A 235 -1.86 -21.59 -4.83
C ALA A 235 -0.71 -20.99 -5.66
N LEU A 236 0.12 -20.15 -5.04
CA LEU A 236 1.26 -19.47 -5.66
C LEU A 236 2.59 -20.15 -5.33
N SER A 237 2.65 -20.96 -4.27
CA SER A 237 3.81 -21.81 -3.93
C SER A 237 3.95 -22.98 -4.92
N GLU A 238 2.85 -23.51 -5.47
CA GLU A 238 2.88 -24.60 -6.47
C GLU A 238 3.57 -24.21 -7.80
N GLN A 239 3.64 -22.91 -8.14
CA GLN A 239 4.40 -22.43 -9.30
C GLN A 239 5.94 -22.39 -9.08
N LYS A 240 6.44 -22.71 -7.87
CA LYS A 240 7.89 -22.81 -7.57
C LYS A 240 8.59 -23.94 -8.32
N GLU A 241 7.86 -24.94 -8.83
CA GLU A 241 8.49 -26.16 -9.36
C GLU A 241 9.41 -25.93 -10.58
N VAL A 242 9.40 -24.75 -11.21
CA VAL A 242 10.07 -24.58 -12.50
C VAL A 242 11.45 -23.90 -12.46
N VAL A 243 11.69 -22.78 -11.73
CA VAL A 243 13.02 -22.11 -11.60
C VAL A 243 13.05 -21.05 -10.47
N ALA A 244 14.13 -21.04 -9.65
CA ALA A 244 14.45 -20.01 -8.64
C ALA A 244 14.69 -18.61 -9.26
N LEU A 245 14.40 -17.52 -8.54
CA LEU A 245 14.40 -16.16 -9.12
C LEU A 245 15.76 -15.79 -9.70
N ALA A 246 16.85 -16.15 -9.03
CA ALA A 246 18.20 -15.82 -9.45
C ALA A 246 18.59 -16.44 -10.82
N GLY A 247 18.02 -17.59 -11.18
CA GLY A 247 18.30 -18.26 -12.45
C GLY A 247 17.36 -17.86 -13.60
N ARG A 248 16.25 -17.17 -13.29
CA ARG A 248 15.12 -17.00 -14.23
C ARG A 248 15.52 -16.20 -15.48
N VAL A 249 16.14 -15.04 -15.32
CA VAL A 249 16.51 -14.18 -16.46
C VAL A 249 17.50 -14.90 -17.38
N CYS A 250 18.50 -15.58 -16.84
CA CYS A 250 19.48 -16.34 -17.63
C CYS A 250 18.86 -17.54 -18.37
N GLN A 251 17.88 -18.22 -17.77
CA GLN A 251 17.13 -19.26 -18.47
C GLN A 251 16.30 -18.70 -19.63
N LEU A 252 15.62 -17.57 -19.42
CA LEU A 252 14.84 -16.89 -20.46
C LEU A 252 15.75 -16.40 -21.59
N ALA A 253 16.88 -15.76 -21.26
CA ALA A 253 17.82 -15.23 -22.24
C ALA A 253 18.34 -16.30 -23.22
N ARG A 254 18.51 -17.55 -22.75
CA ARG A 254 18.90 -18.70 -23.59
C ARG A 254 17.81 -19.10 -24.61
N ARG A 255 16.53 -18.87 -24.29
CA ARG A 255 15.38 -19.32 -25.10
C ARG A 255 14.79 -18.22 -25.98
N THR A 256 14.92 -16.97 -25.57
CA THR A 256 14.34 -15.83 -26.29
C THR A 256 15.23 -15.37 -27.43
N GLY A 257 14.63 -14.97 -28.56
CA GLY A 257 15.37 -14.45 -29.72
C GLY A 257 15.65 -12.94 -29.70
N SER A 258 15.08 -12.19 -28.74
CA SER A 258 15.21 -10.73 -28.65
C SER A 258 15.17 -10.22 -27.21
N GLU A 259 15.72 -9.04 -26.98
CA GLU A 259 15.71 -8.36 -25.68
C GLU A 259 14.29 -7.97 -25.28
N LYS A 260 13.49 -7.51 -26.24
CA LYS A 260 12.07 -7.21 -26.00
C LYS A 260 11.30 -8.43 -25.50
N ALA A 261 11.55 -9.61 -26.07
CA ALA A 261 10.95 -10.84 -25.59
C ALA A 261 11.49 -11.22 -24.21
N LEU A 262 12.80 -11.10 -23.97
CA LEU A 262 13.40 -11.34 -22.66
C LEU A 262 12.76 -10.46 -21.58
N ALA A 263 12.71 -9.15 -21.79
CA ALA A 263 12.12 -8.20 -20.87
C ALA A 263 10.62 -8.46 -20.66
N ARG A 264 9.89 -8.79 -21.74
CA ARG A 264 8.48 -9.16 -21.64
C ARG A 264 8.26 -10.38 -20.75
N TRP A 265 8.98 -11.47 -20.99
CA TRP A 265 8.80 -12.71 -20.23
C TRP A 265 9.34 -12.65 -18.82
N ALA A 266 10.32 -11.78 -18.57
CA ALA A 266 10.92 -11.65 -17.26
C ALA A 266 10.19 -10.62 -16.37
N PHE A 267 9.54 -9.59 -16.93
CA PHE A 267 8.99 -8.46 -16.15
C PHE A 267 7.71 -7.81 -16.68
N GLU A 268 7.28 -8.05 -17.92
CA GLU A 268 6.00 -7.48 -18.33
C GLU A 268 4.87 -8.31 -17.72
N PRO A 269 3.85 -7.67 -17.13
CA PRO A 269 2.59 -8.34 -16.90
C PRO A 269 2.14 -8.93 -18.23
N VAL A 270 1.94 -10.25 -18.31
CA VAL A 270 1.51 -10.92 -19.55
C VAL A 270 0.08 -10.44 -19.89
N ILE A 271 -0.07 -9.30 -20.56
CA ILE A 271 -1.38 -8.76 -20.98
C ILE A 271 -1.88 -9.47 -22.27
N ARG A 272 -1.15 -10.47 -22.78
CA ARG A 272 -1.60 -11.33 -23.89
C ARG A 272 -1.37 -12.81 -23.58
N GLY A 273 -2.40 -13.42 -23.02
CA GLY A 273 -2.48 -14.78 -22.50
C GLY A 273 -3.63 -14.85 -21.50
N ASP A 274 -4.10 -16.04 -21.12
CA ASP A 274 -5.21 -16.23 -20.17
C ASP A 274 -5.09 -15.25 -18.98
N ALA A 275 -6.12 -14.43 -18.77
CA ALA A 275 -6.14 -13.37 -17.74
C ALA A 275 -5.76 -13.91 -16.35
N LYS A 276 -6.00 -15.20 -16.13
CA LYS A 276 -5.61 -15.94 -14.94
C LYS A 276 -4.09 -15.99 -14.73
N ALA A 277 -3.30 -16.29 -15.76
CA ALA A 277 -1.83 -16.36 -15.67
C ALA A 277 -1.20 -14.97 -15.44
N ALA A 278 -1.83 -13.92 -15.99
CA ALA A 278 -1.42 -12.54 -15.77
C ALA A 278 -1.72 -12.08 -14.34
N ALA A 279 -2.89 -12.41 -13.79
CA ALA A 279 -3.24 -12.11 -12.41
C ALA A 279 -2.31 -12.85 -11.43
N GLU A 280 -2.02 -14.13 -11.67
CA GLU A 280 -1.17 -14.95 -10.80
C GLU A 280 0.32 -14.53 -10.77
N GLN A 281 0.86 -14.03 -11.89
CA GLN A 281 2.26 -13.56 -11.94
C GLN A 281 2.46 -12.16 -11.36
N ASN A 282 1.45 -11.28 -11.42
CA ASN A 282 1.59 -9.86 -11.04
C ASN A 282 1.04 -9.49 -9.65
N ALA A 283 0.35 -10.42 -8.98
CA ALA A 283 -0.36 -10.13 -7.73
C ALA A 283 0.43 -10.38 -6.44
N VAL A 284 1.59 -11.06 -6.49
CA VAL A 284 2.32 -11.39 -5.26
C VAL A 284 3.28 -10.27 -4.92
N THR A 285 2.75 -9.32 -4.17
CA THR A 285 3.50 -8.21 -3.60
C THR A 285 3.37 -8.24 -2.09
N ALA A 286 4.39 -7.79 -1.38
CA ALA A 286 4.30 -7.52 0.05
C ALA A 286 4.37 -6.00 0.29
N PRO A 287 3.76 -5.48 1.37
CA PRO A 287 3.98 -4.11 1.80
C PRO A 287 5.47 -3.85 2.09
N PHE A 288 5.95 -2.64 1.79
CA PHE A 288 7.25 -2.20 2.29
C PHE A 288 7.21 -2.07 3.81
N HIS A 289 8.25 -2.54 4.50
CA HIS A 289 8.36 -2.32 5.94
C HIS A 289 8.82 -0.86 6.17
N PRO A 290 8.10 -0.02 6.94
CA PRO A 290 8.50 1.38 7.13
C PRO A 290 9.89 1.51 7.75
N ALA A 291 10.23 0.61 8.68
CA ALA A 291 11.55 0.60 9.30
C ALA A 291 12.69 0.47 8.28
N ALA A 292 12.46 -0.20 7.14
CA ALA A 292 13.50 -0.43 6.14
C ALA A 292 13.76 0.81 5.27
N VAL A 293 12.77 1.71 5.13
CA VAL A 293 12.89 2.96 4.36
C VAL A 293 13.25 4.17 5.22
N ALA A 294 13.27 4.01 6.54
CA ALA A 294 13.58 5.09 7.47
C ALA A 294 15.07 5.53 7.35
N PRO A 295 15.37 6.84 7.45
CA PRO A 295 16.75 7.33 7.41
C PRO A 295 17.65 6.71 8.49
N GLN A 296 17.12 6.42 9.69
CA GLN A 296 17.83 5.75 10.77
C GLN A 296 18.33 4.36 10.36
N PHE A 297 17.62 3.71 9.44
CA PHE A 297 17.97 2.40 8.94
C PHE A 297 18.98 2.48 7.80
N LEU A 298 18.75 3.37 6.84
CA LEU A 298 19.58 3.49 5.63
C LEU A 298 20.93 4.15 5.94
N ASN A 299 20.94 5.24 6.71
CA ASN A 299 22.15 6.05 6.91
C ASN A 299 23.35 5.30 7.51
N PRO A 300 23.19 4.40 8.50
CA PRO A 300 24.33 3.68 9.09
C PRO A 300 25.08 2.76 8.12
N THR A 301 24.49 2.40 6.98
CA THR A 301 25.14 1.51 6.00
C THR A 301 25.48 2.18 4.68
N ARG A 302 25.21 3.48 4.55
CA ARG A 302 25.58 4.28 3.39
C ARG A 302 27.06 4.61 3.41
N THR A 303 27.70 4.36 2.29
CA THR A 303 29.09 4.71 2.00
C THR A 303 29.11 5.43 0.66
N ARG A 304 29.72 6.61 0.64
CA ARG A 304 29.88 7.40 -0.58
C ARG A 304 31.12 6.96 -1.34
N VAL A 305 31.01 6.95 -2.65
CA VAL A 305 32.16 6.79 -3.55
C VAL A 305 33.03 8.04 -3.49
N LYS A 306 34.34 7.86 -3.49
CA LYS A 306 35.31 8.97 -3.51
C LYS A 306 36.58 8.55 -4.24
N LEU A 307 37.45 9.54 -4.50
CA LEU A 307 38.82 9.27 -4.94
C LEU A 307 39.69 8.86 -3.75
N ILE A 308 40.32 7.69 -3.83
CA ILE A 308 41.31 7.17 -2.89
C ILE A 308 42.58 6.96 -3.69
N ASP A 309 43.62 7.72 -3.39
CA ASP A 309 44.89 7.72 -4.15
C ASP A 309 44.68 7.88 -5.67
N GLY A 310 43.72 8.73 -6.04
CA GLY A 310 43.36 9.02 -7.42
C GLY A 310 42.54 7.93 -8.12
N GLN A 311 42.10 6.87 -7.42
CA GLN A 311 41.23 5.82 -7.94
C GLN A 311 39.81 5.91 -7.35
N ALA A 312 38.78 5.54 -8.12
CA ALA A 312 37.43 5.45 -7.59
C ALA A 312 37.32 4.30 -6.59
N GLY A 313 36.81 4.56 -5.39
CA GLY A 313 36.70 3.53 -4.37
C GLY A 313 35.84 3.91 -3.19
N VAL A 314 35.80 3.01 -2.21
CA VAL A 314 35.09 3.16 -0.94
C VAL A 314 36.04 3.15 0.24
N ASP A 315 35.70 3.91 1.29
CA ASP A 315 36.56 4.08 2.47
C ASP A 315 36.89 2.75 3.17
N ALA A 316 38.09 2.64 3.75
CA ALA A 316 38.51 1.47 4.50
C ALA A 316 37.62 1.19 5.73
N GLY A 317 36.99 2.21 6.30
CA GLY A 317 36.02 2.14 7.40
C GLY A 317 34.59 1.82 6.98
N ALA A 318 34.29 1.66 5.68
CA ALA A 318 32.93 1.33 5.21
C ALA A 318 32.40 0.04 5.89
N PRO A 319 31.13 -0.05 6.29
CA PRO A 319 30.63 -1.25 6.97
C PRO A 319 30.81 -2.51 6.09
N ARG A 320 31.34 -3.58 6.69
CA ARG A 320 31.41 -4.89 6.03
C ARG A 320 30.05 -5.57 6.17
N LYS A 321 29.45 -5.91 5.02
CA LYS A 321 28.12 -6.50 4.91
C LYS A 321 28.15 -7.65 3.92
N ASP A 322 27.38 -8.70 4.18
CA ASP A 322 27.33 -9.87 3.29
C ASP A 322 26.71 -9.52 1.93
N VAL A 323 25.80 -8.54 1.92
CA VAL A 323 25.17 -8.01 0.72
C VAL A 323 25.47 -6.54 0.61
N VAL A 324 25.88 -6.10 -0.58
CA VAL A 324 26.13 -4.69 -0.88
C VAL A 324 25.43 -4.29 -2.17
N TYR A 325 24.71 -3.18 -2.12
CA TYR A 325 24.12 -2.51 -3.28
C TYR A 325 25.04 -1.38 -3.75
N ILE A 326 25.26 -1.28 -5.06
CA ILE A 326 26.07 -0.24 -5.70
C ILE A 326 25.19 0.45 -6.74
N GLY A 327 25.05 1.76 -6.69
CA GLY A 327 24.24 2.50 -7.66
C GLY A 327 24.38 4.01 -7.56
N SER A 328 23.64 4.72 -8.40
CA SER A 328 23.56 6.18 -8.37
C SER A 328 22.46 6.67 -7.42
N THR A 329 22.67 7.85 -6.85
CA THR A 329 21.64 8.61 -6.13
C THR A 329 21.60 10.09 -6.54
N TYR A 330 22.40 10.46 -7.55
CA TYR A 330 22.54 11.84 -8.02
C TYR A 330 21.38 12.27 -8.94
N ASP A 331 20.72 11.33 -9.65
CA ASP A 331 19.60 11.67 -10.53
C ASP A 331 18.34 11.98 -9.73
N VAL A 332 17.80 13.19 -9.94
CA VAL A 332 16.55 13.64 -9.32
C VAL A 332 15.32 12.92 -9.87
N ARG A 333 15.42 12.32 -11.07
CA ARG A 333 14.35 11.54 -11.70
C ARG A 333 14.22 10.15 -11.06
N ASP A 334 15.28 9.66 -10.42
CA ASP A 334 15.30 8.39 -9.68
C ASP A 334 14.92 8.62 -8.20
N ARG A 335 13.84 9.38 -7.98
CA ARG A 335 13.33 9.73 -6.65
C ARG A 335 11.87 9.34 -6.52
N TYR A 336 11.57 8.67 -5.42
CA TYR A 336 10.28 8.05 -5.18
C TYR A 336 9.76 8.42 -3.80
N THR A 337 8.44 8.65 -3.68
CA THR A 337 7.80 8.92 -2.40
C THR A 337 7.60 7.63 -1.60
N THR A 338 8.00 7.63 -0.33
CA THR A 338 7.79 6.53 0.64
C THR A 338 7.06 7.03 1.89
N ALA A 339 6.73 6.10 2.80
CA ALA A 339 6.16 6.44 4.10
C ALA A 339 7.08 7.31 4.98
N GLU A 340 8.38 7.35 4.67
CA GLU A 340 9.41 8.10 5.41
C GLU A 340 9.98 9.28 4.58
N GLY A 341 9.27 9.68 3.51
CA GLY A 341 9.67 10.75 2.59
C GLY A 341 10.29 10.25 1.29
N GLU A 342 10.94 11.13 0.54
CA GLU A 342 11.54 10.80 -0.76
C GLU A 342 12.82 9.98 -0.59
N GLN A 343 12.96 8.92 -1.40
CA GLN A 343 14.12 8.02 -1.41
C GLN A 343 14.63 7.81 -2.84
N ALA A 344 15.93 7.57 -2.99
CA ALA A 344 16.52 7.18 -4.27
C ALA A 344 16.18 5.73 -4.64
N GLY A 345 16.19 5.36 -5.92
CA GLY A 345 15.91 4.00 -6.39
C GLY A 345 16.86 2.97 -5.75
N LEU A 346 18.15 3.28 -5.69
CA LEU A 346 19.16 2.46 -4.99
C LEU A 346 18.78 2.18 -3.53
N HIS A 347 18.31 3.21 -2.81
CA HIS A 347 17.91 3.09 -1.40
C HIS A 347 16.67 2.21 -1.26
N LEU A 348 15.74 2.29 -2.20
CA LEU A 348 14.56 1.43 -2.24
C LEU A 348 14.90 -0.03 -2.51
N HIS A 349 15.87 -0.34 -3.38
CA HIS A 349 16.34 -1.71 -3.56
C HIS A 349 16.93 -2.31 -2.27
N ALA A 350 17.73 -1.52 -1.54
CA ALA A 350 18.27 -1.93 -0.25
C ALA A 350 17.19 -2.07 0.85
N ALA A 351 16.20 -1.16 0.87
CA ALA A 351 15.06 -1.23 1.78
C ALA A 351 14.15 -2.44 1.47
N ALA A 352 13.96 -2.76 0.18
CA ALA A 352 13.19 -3.91 -0.26
C ALA A 352 13.84 -5.21 0.20
N HIS A 353 15.17 -5.32 0.05
CA HIS A 353 15.95 -6.45 0.57
C HIS A 353 15.70 -6.67 2.06
N THR A 354 15.76 -5.59 2.85
CA THR A 354 15.51 -5.69 4.30
C THR A 354 14.06 -6.08 4.58
N SER A 355 13.09 -5.50 3.87
CA SER A 355 11.67 -5.79 4.05
C SER A 355 11.35 -7.27 3.78
N LEU A 356 12.03 -7.89 2.82
CA LEU A 356 11.94 -9.35 2.58
C LEU A 356 12.38 -10.16 3.81
N GLY A 357 13.47 -9.75 4.47
CA GLY A 357 14.00 -10.44 5.65
C GLY A 357 13.19 -10.24 6.93
N ILE A 358 12.63 -9.04 7.13
CA ILE A 358 11.76 -8.78 8.29
C ILE A 358 10.49 -9.62 8.20
N GLY A 359 9.88 -9.71 7.00
CA GLY A 359 8.56 -10.28 6.82
C GLY A 359 7.48 -9.23 7.08
N THR A 360 6.75 -8.86 6.03
CA THR A 360 5.62 -7.93 6.06
C THR A 360 4.44 -8.65 5.45
N ALA A 361 3.50 -9.04 6.29
CA ALA A 361 2.31 -9.74 5.82
C ALA A 361 1.20 -8.73 5.56
N ASP A 362 0.50 -8.89 4.43
CA ASP A 362 -0.85 -8.36 4.35
C ASP A 362 -1.69 -9.05 5.44
N VAL A 363 -2.53 -8.27 6.11
CA VAL A 363 -3.55 -8.87 6.97
C VAL A 363 -4.43 -9.76 6.10
N ASN A 364 -4.80 -10.93 6.63
CA ASN A 364 -5.66 -11.86 5.92
C ASN A 364 -6.90 -11.12 5.37
N LYS A 365 -7.06 -11.12 4.04
CA LYS A 365 -8.14 -10.39 3.34
C LYS A 365 -9.52 -10.74 3.89
N TYR A 366 -9.74 -11.99 4.32
CA TYR A 366 -11.00 -12.40 4.93
C TYR A 366 -11.20 -11.82 6.33
N ALA A 367 -10.13 -11.67 7.11
CA ALA A 367 -10.20 -11.00 8.41
C ALA A 367 -10.52 -9.51 8.24
N VAL A 368 -9.91 -8.84 7.24
CA VAL A 368 -10.24 -7.45 6.89
C VAL A 368 -11.69 -7.34 6.44
N PHE A 369 -12.16 -8.24 5.57
CA PHE A 369 -13.55 -8.28 5.11
C PHE A 369 -14.56 -8.44 6.27
N VAL A 370 -14.30 -9.35 7.21
CA VAL A 370 -15.16 -9.53 8.39
C VAL A 370 -15.11 -8.28 9.29
N ALA A 371 -13.93 -7.69 9.49
CA ALA A 371 -13.79 -6.46 10.26
C ALA A 371 -14.56 -5.29 9.61
N ASP A 372 -14.51 -5.16 8.27
CA ASP A 372 -15.26 -4.15 7.52
C ASP A 372 -16.78 -4.31 7.70
N ILE A 373 -17.29 -5.55 7.71
CA ILE A 373 -18.71 -5.79 7.98
C ILE A 373 -19.05 -5.38 9.42
N VAL A 374 -18.25 -5.81 10.41
CA VAL A 374 -18.52 -5.50 11.82
C VAL A 374 -18.48 -3.99 12.06
N ILE A 375 -17.43 -3.32 11.58
CA ILE A 375 -17.28 -1.87 11.72
C ILE A 375 -18.39 -1.14 10.95
N GLY A 376 -18.68 -1.57 9.72
CA GLY A 376 -19.75 -1.01 8.89
C GLY A 376 -21.14 -1.11 9.54
N VAL A 377 -21.45 -2.24 10.19
CA VAL A 377 -22.69 -2.41 10.95
C VAL A 377 -22.74 -1.47 12.16
N LEU A 378 -21.67 -1.43 12.96
CA LEU A 378 -21.60 -0.56 14.14
C LEU A 378 -21.77 0.91 13.77
N LEU A 379 -21.09 1.35 12.71
CA LEU A 379 -21.17 2.71 12.20
C LEU A 379 -22.50 3.01 11.51
N GLY A 380 -23.08 2.04 10.81
CA GLY A 380 -24.41 2.14 10.25
C GLY A 380 -25.47 2.39 11.33
N CYS A 381 -25.41 1.62 12.42
CA CYS A 381 -26.29 1.82 13.56
C CYS A 381 -26.07 3.19 14.22
N LEU A 382 -24.81 3.62 14.34
CA LEU A 382 -24.45 4.93 14.88
C LEU A 382 -25.04 6.07 14.04
N PHE A 383 -24.78 6.07 12.73
CA PHE A 383 -25.27 7.10 11.83
C PHE A 383 -26.79 7.07 11.68
N GLY A 384 -27.40 5.88 11.62
CA GLY A 384 -28.85 5.73 11.58
C GLY A 384 -29.52 6.32 12.83
N GLY A 385 -28.95 6.06 14.01
CA GLY A 385 -29.41 6.65 15.27
C GLY A 385 -29.26 8.17 15.30
N LEU A 386 -28.10 8.68 14.85
CA LEU A 386 -27.83 10.11 14.77
C LEU A 386 -28.77 10.84 13.79
N TRP A 387 -28.99 10.28 12.59
CA TRP A 387 -29.92 10.84 11.61
C TRP A 387 -31.36 10.81 12.10
N THR A 388 -31.78 9.71 12.74
CA THR A 388 -33.12 9.60 13.35
C THR A 388 -33.33 10.65 14.43
N LEU A 389 -32.33 10.86 15.29
CA LEU A 389 -32.38 11.88 16.33
C LEU A 389 -32.46 13.28 15.70
N TYR A 390 -31.69 13.55 14.65
CA TYR A 390 -31.75 14.80 13.89
C TYR A 390 -33.15 15.03 13.29
N GLY A 391 -33.69 14.07 12.53
CA GLY A 391 -34.98 14.20 11.86
C GLY A 391 -36.14 14.38 12.84
N ARG A 392 -36.12 13.69 13.99
CA ARG A 392 -37.10 13.92 15.07
C ARG A 392 -37.00 15.32 15.66
N ALA A 393 -35.78 15.82 15.85
CA ALA A 393 -35.57 17.14 16.39
C ALA A 393 -36.03 18.22 15.40
N GLU A 394 -35.74 18.05 14.11
CA GLU A 394 -36.18 18.93 13.02
C GLU A 394 -37.71 19.01 12.94
N LEU A 395 -38.40 17.86 12.86
CA LEU A 395 -39.86 17.79 12.86
C LEU A 395 -40.49 18.43 14.12
N ALA A 396 -39.82 18.30 15.27
CA ALA A 396 -40.29 18.90 16.51
C ALA A 396 -40.15 20.43 16.50
N ILE A 397 -39.13 20.97 15.83
CA ILE A 397 -38.97 22.42 15.63
C ILE A 397 -39.98 22.93 14.61
N ASP A 398 -40.15 22.26 13.47
CA ASP A 398 -41.08 22.69 12.43
C ASP A 398 -42.50 22.84 12.99
N ARG A 399 -42.98 21.84 13.75
CA ARG A 399 -44.27 21.92 14.46
C ARG A 399 -44.36 23.09 15.43
N ARG A 400 -43.26 23.43 16.13
CA ARG A 400 -43.23 24.59 17.05
C ARG A 400 -43.16 25.92 16.31
N MET A 401 -42.60 25.96 15.10
CA MET A 401 -42.55 27.16 14.27
C MET A 401 -43.90 27.46 13.60
N GLU A 402 -44.75 26.45 13.42
CA GLU A 402 -46.14 26.64 12.96
C GLU A 402 -47.03 27.31 14.04
N ASP A 403 -46.70 27.13 15.33
CA ASP A 403 -47.39 27.79 16.43
C ASP A 403 -47.07 29.30 16.45
N HIS A 404 -48.10 30.15 16.27
CA HIS A 404 -47.95 31.60 16.14
C HIS A 404 -47.69 32.36 17.48
N ASP A 405 -47.21 31.69 18.54
CA ASP A 405 -47.03 32.31 19.85
C ASP A 405 -45.76 33.19 19.90
N VAL A 406 -45.96 34.53 19.94
CA VAL A 406 -44.94 35.55 19.61
C VAL A 406 -44.02 35.92 20.79
N SER A 407 -44.14 35.25 21.94
CA SER A 407 -43.42 35.65 23.16
C SER A 407 -41.88 35.62 22.98
N ARG A 408 -41.17 36.61 23.55
CA ARG A 408 -39.72 36.78 23.37
C ARG A 408 -38.89 35.62 23.92
N LEU A 409 -39.33 35.05 25.05
CA LEU A 409 -38.72 33.85 25.65
C LEU A 409 -38.88 32.62 24.77
N HIS A 410 -40.03 32.48 24.10
CA HIS A 410 -40.26 31.39 23.15
C HIS A 410 -39.31 31.50 21.95
N ARG A 411 -39.16 32.70 21.37
CA ARG A 411 -38.20 32.94 20.27
C ARG A 411 -36.75 32.61 20.62
N MET A 412 -36.28 32.96 21.83
CA MET A 412 -34.92 32.61 22.26
C MET A 412 -34.72 31.10 22.44
N GLY A 413 -35.73 30.41 22.98
CA GLY A 413 -35.72 28.96 23.10
C GLY A 413 -35.65 28.26 21.75
N THR A 414 -36.52 28.66 20.80
CA THR A 414 -36.56 28.10 19.44
C THR A 414 -35.26 28.36 18.68
N LEU A 415 -34.64 29.55 18.83
CA LEU A 415 -33.34 29.84 18.24
C LEU A 415 -32.23 28.95 18.82
N ALA A 416 -32.17 28.79 20.15
CA ALA A 416 -31.19 27.93 20.79
C ALA A 416 -31.34 26.47 20.36
N GLU A 417 -32.58 25.96 20.26
CA GLU A 417 -32.87 24.63 19.73
C GLU A 417 -32.47 24.50 18.26
N PHE A 418 -32.78 25.49 17.42
CA PHE A 418 -32.38 25.52 16.02
C PHE A 418 -30.86 25.44 15.84
N TYR A 419 -30.10 26.27 16.54
CA TYR A 419 -28.64 26.22 16.50
C TYR A 419 -28.10 24.92 17.12
N GLY A 420 -28.74 24.39 18.16
CA GLY A 420 -28.39 23.10 18.75
C GLY A 420 -28.52 21.94 17.76
N ILE A 421 -29.62 21.90 16.98
CA ILE A 421 -29.81 20.91 15.91
C ILE A 421 -28.79 21.09 14.79
N ARG A 422 -28.50 22.33 14.38
CA ARG A 422 -27.49 22.60 13.36
C ARG A 422 -26.09 22.19 13.81
N LEU A 423 -25.75 22.41 15.08
CA LEU A 423 -24.52 21.91 15.68
C LEU A 423 -24.50 20.38 15.69
N MET A 424 -25.61 19.73 16.06
CA MET A 424 -25.71 18.28 16.02
C MET A 424 -25.52 17.76 14.59
N LEU A 425 -26.15 18.35 13.59
CA LEU A 425 -25.94 18.02 12.18
C LEU A 425 -24.47 18.18 11.77
N ALA A 426 -23.83 19.27 12.19
CA ALA A 426 -22.40 19.49 11.94
C ALA A 426 -21.55 18.38 12.59
N LEU A 427 -21.87 17.93 13.81
CA LEU A 427 -21.20 16.82 14.46
C LEU A 427 -21.44 15.49 13.72
N VAL A 428 -22.66 15.23 13.25
CA VAL A 428 -22.96 14.05 12.42
C VAL A 428 -22.08 14.06 11.17
N TRP A 429 -22.00 15.18 10.45
CA TRP A 429 -21.14 15.30 9.26
C TRP A 429 -19.65 15.28 9.58
N ALA A 430 -19.22 15.81 10.72
CA ALA A 430 -17.83 15.77 11.16
C ALA A 430 -17.38 14.35 11.56
N SER A 431 -18.30 13.51 12.04
CA SER A 431 -17.95 12.21 12.60
C SER A 431 -17.33 11.22 11.60
N PRO A 432 -17.77 11.08 10.32
CA PRO A 432 -17.04 10.32 9.31
C PRO A 432 -15.59 10.79 9.12
N PHE A 433 -15.32 12.11 9.14
CA PHE A 433 -13.96 12.64 9.04
C PHE A 433 -13.12 12.30 10.27
N ALA A 434 -13.69 12.44 11.48
CA ALA A 434 -13.01 12.09 12.72
C ALA A 434 -12.68 10.59 12.79
N ILE A 435 -13.61 9.72 12.38
CA ILE A 435 -13.38 8.28 12.33
C ILE A 435 -12.38 7.93 11.22
N GLY A 436 -12.43 8.59 10.07
CA GLY A 436 -11.44 8.39 9.02
C GLY A 436 -10.03 8.80 9.46
N ALA A 437 -9.90 9.94 10.14
CA ALA A 437 -8.63 10.36 10.74
C ALA A 437 -8.14 9.34 11.80
N LEU A 438 -9.05 8.83 12.64
CA LEU A 438 -8.73 7.77 13.60
C LEU A 438 -8.30 6.48 12.91
N ALA A 439 -8.96 6.07 11.82
CA ALA A 439 -8.62 4.88 11.06
C ALA A 439 -7.22 5.00 10.42
N ILE A 440 -6.88 6.17 9.88
CA ILE A 440 -5.53 6.48 9.37
C ILE A 440 -4.49 6.41 10.50
N TYR A 441 -4.81 6.97 11.67
CA TYR A 441 -3.96 6.90 12.84
C TYR A 441 -3.75 5.46 13.35
N LEU A 442 -4.80 4.64 13.35
CA LEU A 442 -4.71 3.23 13.75
C LEU A 442 -3.96 2.38 12.72
N SER A 443 -4.17 2.63 11.41
CA SER A 443 -3.43 1.92 10.35
C SER A 443 -1.94 2.16 10.44
N ARG A 444 -1.52 3.36 10.89
CA ARG A 444 -0.12 3.68 11.18
C ARG A 444 0.46 2.74 12.25
N GLY A 445 -0.21 2.59 13.39
CA GLY A 445 0.24 1.73 14.47
C GLY A 445 0.26 0.23 14.10
N LEU A 446 -0.64 -0.20 13.22
CA LEU A 446 -0.60 -1.56 12.66
C LEU A 446 0.60 -1.74 11.71
N LEU A 447 0.89 -0.72 10.90
CA LEU A 447 2.01 -0.74 9.97
C LEU A 447 3.36 -0.78 10.69
N GLU A 448 3.49 -0.11 11.84
CA GLU A 448 4.67 -0.23 12.73
C GLU A 448 4.88 -1.67 13.25
N GLN A 449 3.81 -2.46 13.33
CA GLN A 449 3.84 -3.88 13.71
C GLN A 449 4.02 -4.82 12.49
N GLY A 450 4.24 -4.26 11.30
CA GLY A 450 4.38 -5.01 10.05
C GLY A 450 3.06 -5.46 9.43
N TRP A 451 1.92 -4.92 9.90
CA TRP A 451 0.60 -5.22 9.37
C TRP A 451 0.06 -4.06 8.54
N TRP A 452 -0.05 -4.26 7.23
CA TRP A 452 -0.65 -3.26 6.34
C TRP A 452 -2.16 -3.44 6.27
N VAL A 453 -2.89 -2.38 6.62
CA VAL A 453 -4.34 -2.27 6.44
C VAL A 453 -4.63 -0.93 5.79
N ASN A 454 -5.26 -0.94 4.61
CA ASN A 454 -5.70 0.28 3.95
C ASN A 454 -7.07 0.70 4.52
N PRO A 455 -7.19 1.84 5.24
CA PRO A 455 -8.47 2.30 5.77
C PRO A 455 -9.35 2.99 4.72
N GLY A 456 -8.82 3.29 3.53
CA GLY A 456 -9.52 4.02 2.47
C GLY A 456 -10.86 3.38 2.05
N PRO A 457 -10.91 2.08 1.76
CA PRO A 457 -12.16 1.38 1.43
C PRO A 457 -13.23 1.50 2.54
N LEU A 458 -12.81 1.37 3.80
CA LEU A 458 -13.67 1.52 4.97
C LEU A 458 -14.21 2.95 5.06
N ILE A 459 -13.36 3.97 4.89
CA ILE A 459 -13.76 5.38 4.90
C ILE A 459 -14.76 5.66 3.77
N ALA A 460 -14.47 5.22 2.54
CA ALA A 460 -15.38 5.40 1.40
C ALA A 460 -16.73 4.73 1.64
N GLY A 461 -16.71 3.49 2.14
CA GLY A 461 -17.91 2.75 2.52
C GLY A 461 -18.75 3.47 3.58
N MET A 462 -18.09 4.00 4.61
CA MET A 462 -18.75 4.79 5.66
C MET A 462 -19.44 6.03 5.10
N PHE A 463 -18.78 6.79 4.23
CA PHE A 463 -19.38 7.99 3.63
C PHE A 463 -20.60 7.65 2.77
N LEU A 464 -20.50 6.62 1.93
CA LEU A 464 -21.62 6.17 1.10
C LEU A 464 -22.81 5.72 1.97
N HIS A 465 -22.54 4.94 3.02
CA HIS A 465 -23.57 4.45 3.93
C HIS A 465 -24.20 5.56 4.76
N ALA A 466 -23.41 6.51 5.26
CA ALA A 466 -23.93 7.68 5.98
C ALA A 466 -24.84 8.53 5.11
N MET A 467 -24.54 8.66 3.80
CA MET A 467 -25.39 9.35 2.83
C MET A 467 -26.68 8.59 2.54
N SER A 468 -26.63 7.26 2.38
CA SER A 468 -27.85 6.47 2.09
C SER A 468 -28.85 6.47 3.25
N LEU A 469 -28.38 6.58 4.49
CA LEU A 469 -29.23 6.62 5.68
C LEU A 469 -29.97 7.95 5.89
N ARG A 470 -29.59 9.00 5.16
CA ARG A 470 -30.22 10.32 5.29
C ARG A 470 -31.71 10.28 4.94
N ASP A 471 -32.07 9.67 3.82
CA ASP A 471 -33.45 9.67 3.33
C ASP A 471 -34.36 8.79 4.19
N GLU A 472 -33.82 7.69 4.72
CA GLU A 472 -34.57 6.77 5.60
C GLU A 472 -34.98 7.43 6.92
N ALA A 473 -34.14 8.29 7.47
CA ALA A 473 -34.45 8.99 8.71
C ALA A 473 -35.63 9.97 8.59
N HIS A 474 -35.94 10.45 7.39
CA HIS A 474 -37.07 11.36 7.13
C HIS A 474 -38.39 10.60 6.88
N HIS A 475 -38.32 9.30 6.62
CA HIS A 475 -39.47 8.45 6.30
C HIS A 475 -39.48 7.18 7.16
N PRO A 476 -39.74 7.29 8.48
CA PRO A 476 -39.78 6.14 9.35
C PRO A 476 -40.84 5.15 8.87
N HIS A 477 -40.41 3.92 8.59
CA HIS A 477 -41.32 2.86 8.20
C HIS A 477 -42.03 2.29 9.43
N GLU A 478 -43.35 2.16 9.38
CA GLU A 478 -44.10 1.48 10.43
C GLU A 478 -43.84 -0.03 10.38
N GLU A 479 -43.44 -0.60 11.53
CA GLU A 479 -43.33 -2.04 11.69
C GLU A 479 -44.73 -2.67 11.77
N VAL A 480 -44.97 -3.72 10.97
CA VAL A 480 -46.24 -4.44 10.99
C VAL A 480 -46.10 -5.60 11.99
N PRO A 481 -46.89 -5.61 13.08
CA PRO A 481 -46.82 -6.68 14.07
C PRO A 481 -47.06 -8.05 13.43
N GLY A 482 -46.27 -9.05 13.83
CA GLY A 482 -46.41 -10.44 13.37
C GLY A 482 -45.69 -10.79 12.06
N LEU A 483 -45.11 -9.82 11.35
CA LEU A 483 -44.20 -10.12 10.24
C LEU A 483 -42.83 -10.58 10.75
N SER A 484 -42.22 -11.54 10.05
CA SER A 484 -40.81 -11.87 10.28
C SER A 484 -39.91 -10.71 9.85
N VAL A 485 -38.70 -10.64 10.43
CA VAL A 485 -37.70 -9.62 10.09
C VAL A 485 -37.45 -9.53 8.57
N TRP A 486 -37.38 -10.67 7.88
CA TRP A 486 -37.21 -10.73 6.43
C TRP A 486 -38.43 -10.22 5.65
N ALA A 487 -39.65 -10.56 6.08
CA ALA A 487 -40.87 -10.08 5.43
C ALA A 487 -41.05 -8.58 5.62
N GLN A 488 -40.73 -8.07 6.81
CA GLN A 488 -40.73 -6.64 7.12
C GLN A 488 -39.66 -5.92 6.28
N LEU A 489 -38.42 -6.43 6.21
CA LEU A 489 -37.35 -5.84 5.41
C LEU A 489 -37.68 -5.80 3.92
N ARG A 490 -38.26 -6.87 3.36
CA ARG A 490 -38.70 -6.90 1.96
C ARG A 490 -39.79 -5.87 1.67
N ARG A 491 -40.66 -5.59 2.64
CA ARG A 491 -41.73 -4.60 2.51
C ARG A 491 -41.20 -3.18 2.59
N THR A 492 -40.33 -2.88 3.55
CA THR A 492 -39.83 -1.51 3.79
C THR A 492 -38.69 -1.14 2.85
N HIS A 493 -37.82 -2.10 2.53
CA HIS A 493 -36.62 -1.91 1.71
C HIS A 493 -36.48 -3.00 0.63
N PRO A 494 -37.42 -3.09 -0.34
CA PRO A 494 -37.40 -4.15 -1.34
C PRO A 494 -36.12 -4.18 -2.18
N GLY A 495 -35.51 -3.01 -2.46
CA GLY A 495 -34.24 -2.94 -3.20
C GLY A 495 -33.07 -3.63 -2.48
N ILE A 496 -33.06 -3.64 -1.15
CA ILE A 496 -32.00 -4.29 -0.36
C ILE A 496 -32.09 -5.81 -0.51
N VAL A 497 -33.29 -6.34 -0.41
CA VAL A 497 -33.53 -7.79 -0.49
C VAL A 497 -33.40 -8.29 -1.93
N LEU A 498 -33.94 -7.55 -2.90
CA LEU A 498 -34.05 -8.00 -4.29
C LEU A 498 -32.83 -7.68 -5.15
N VAL A 499 -32.04 -6.67 -4.77
CA VAL A 499 -30.88 -6.22 -5.56
C VAL A 499 -29.60 -6.31 -4.75
N GLN A 500 -29.53 -5.65 -3.58
CA GLN A 500 -28.27 -5.52 -2.84
C GLN A 500 -27.75 -6.86 -2.28
N ALA A 501 -28.61 -7.67 -1.65
CA ALA A 501 -28.20 -8.95 -1.10
C ALA A 501 -27.72 -9.94 -2.19
N PRO A 502 -28.45 -10.15 -3.32
CA PRO A 502 -27.94 -10.96 -4.43
C PRO A 502 -26.64 -10.41 -5.02
N LEU A 503 -26.53 -9.09 -5.17
CA LEU A 503 -25.33 -8.44 -5.69
C LEU A 503 -24.13 -8.62 -4.76
N ALA A 504 -24.32 -8.53 -3.44
CA ALA A 504 -23.26 -8.77 -2.46
C ALA A 504 -22.72 -10.21 -2.57
N VAL A 505 -23.62 -11.19 -2.73
CA VAL A 505 -23.25 -12.60 -2.94
C VAL A 505 -22.51 -12.78 -4.27
N LEU A 506 -22.99 -12.17 -5.35
CA LEU A 506 -22.32 -12.23 -6.66
C LEU A 506 -20.92 -11.61 -6.59
N LEU A 507 -20.76 -10.44 -5.98
CA LEU A 507 -19.47 -9.77 -5.82
C LEU A 507 -18.52 -10.58 -4.95
N LEU A 508 -19.00 -11.22 -3.89
CA LEU A 508 -18.20 -12.11 -3.06
C LEU A 508 -17.72 -13.33 -3.87
N ILE A 509 -18.59 -13.92 -4.70
CA ILE A 509 -18.20 -15.00 -5.61
C ILE A 509 -17.11 -14.52 -6.57
N VAL A 510 -17.31 -13.36 -7.21
CA VAL A 510 -16.32 -12.75 -8.12
C VAL A 510 -15.00 -12.45 -7.43
N ALA A 511 -15.01 -12.07 -6.15
CA ALA A 511 -13.80 -11.77 -5.40
C ALA A 511 -13.05 -13.02 -4.90
N VAL A 512 -13.73 -14.17 -4.81
CA VAL A 512 -13.14 -15.45 -4.39
C VAL A 512 -12.62 -16.27 -5.57
N ILE A 513 -13.20 -16.09 -6.76
CA ILE A 513 -12.74 -16.67 -8.03
C ILE A 513 -11.55 -15.87 -8.56
#